data_AF-A0A0Z8LM69-F1
#
_entry.id   AF-A0A0Z8LM69-F1
#
_cell.length_a   1.000
_cell.length_b   1.000
_cell.length_c   1.000
_cell.angle_alpha   90.00
_cell.angle_beta   90.00
_cell.angle_gamma   90.00
#
_symmetry.space_group_name_H-M   'P 1'
#
loop_
_entity.id
_entity.type
_entity.pdbx_description
1 polymer ?
#
loop_
_entity_poly.entity_id
_entity_poly.type
_entity_poly.pdbx_seq_one_letter_code
_entity_poly.pdbx_strand_id
1 'polypeptide(L)'
;MTKTCNHHFLVNQEKGEKHVFRKSKKYRTLCSVALGTMVTAVVAWGGTVAHADEVTSSVDTNIQRTENPATNLPEAQPKPVSEQTEILALTGQSNGAIAVTVPHDTVTQAVEEAKAEGVSTVEDSQMDLGNTTSAAETNQQISKAEADAQNQVEAINEVTETYKADKAAYVDEKARIEQENKELSQAYEGANQTGKETNTWVDTKVKDLKTRYADADVTVKEQVVSSGNGTSVLDYTNYGKAVETIQSTNEQAVADYLTKKTKADDIVAKNQAIQKENEAGLAKAKADNEAIERRNQAGQAAVDAENRAGQAAVDQANQEKQQLVSDRAAEIEAITKRNQEKEAAARKENEVIDAYNTKEMERYQRDLAEISKGEEGYISEALAQALNLNNGEPQAQHGAITRNPNQIISTGDAMLGGYSRILDSTGFFVYDSFKTGETLSFNYQNLQNARFDGKKISRVTYDITNLVSPAGTDAVKLVVPNDPTEGFIAYRNDGNGDWRTDKMEFRVVAKYFLEDGTQVTFSKEKPGVFTHSSLNHNDIGLEYVKDTSGKFVAINGSTVQVTNEGLARSLGFNRASDLNLPEEWDTTSSRYAYKGAIVSTVTSGNTYTVTFGQGDMP
;
A
#
# COMPACT_ATOMS: atom_id res chain seq x y z
N MET A 1 -7.08 33.58 -11.75
CA MET A 1 -7.92 34.20 -12.79
C MET A 1 -8.04 33.23 -13.95
N THR A 2 -9.20 32.58 -14.10
CA THR A 2 -9.44 31.56 -15.13
C THR A 2 -9.84 32.23 -16.44
N LYS A 3 -8.99 32.16 -17.48
CA LYS A 3 -9.36 32.62 -18.83
C LYS A 3 -10.23 31.56 -19.50
N THR A 4 -11.44 31.93 -19.90
CA THR A 4 -12.34 31.11 -20.71
C THR A 4 -11.73 30.86 -22.09
N CYS A 5 -11.55 29.60 -22.47
CA CYS A 5 -11.01 29.22 -23.78
C CYS A 5 -12.17 28.91 -24.74
N ASN A 6 -12.67 29.94 -25.44
CA ASN A 6 -13.76 29.81 -26.39
C ASN A 6 -13.36 28.91 -27.56
N HIS A 7 -13.95 27.71 -27.62
CA HIS A 7 -13.77 26.80 -28.76
C HIS A 7 -14.57 27.34 -29.95
N HIS A 8 -13.86 27.83 -30.97
CA HIS A 8 -14.48 28.10 -32.28
C HIS A 8 -14.88 26.76 -32.91
N PHE A 9 -16.18 26.54 -33.09
CA PHE A 9 -16.67 25.43 -33.90
C PHE A 9 -16.38 25.72 -35.38
N LEU A 10 -15.54 24.89 -36.00
CA LEU A 10 -15.31 24.91 -37.44
C LEU A 10 -16.52 24.31 -38.17
N VAL A 11 -17.34 25.18 -38.76
CA VAL A 11 -18.39 24.77 -39.69
C VAL A 11 -17.74 24.47 -41.05
N ASN A 12 -17.54 23.19 -41.36
CA ASN A 12 -17.16 22.77 -42.70
C ASN A 12 -18.35 22.99 -43.66
N GLN A 13 -18.36 24.11 -44.37
CA GLN A 13 -19.03 24.18 -45.67
C GLN A 13 -18.06 23.70 -46.75
N GLU A 14 -18.43 22.64 -47.47
CA GLU A 14 -17.67 22.17 -48.62
C GLU A 14 -17.79 23.17 -49.79
N LYS A 15 -16.70 23.34 -50.55
CA LYS A 15 -16.64 24.30 -51.66
C LYS A 15 -17.45 23.82 -52.86
N GLY A 16 -18.71 24.25 -52.95
CA GLY A 16 -19.47 24.19 -54.19
C GLY A 16 -18.94 25.21 -55.20
N GLU A 17 -18.07 24.78 -56.13
CA GLU A 17 -17.43 25.64 -57.13
C GLU A 17 -18.42 26.25 -58.15
N LYS A 18 -19.05 27.37 -57.81
CA LYS A 18 -19.95 28.11 -58.70
C LYS A 18 -19.17 28.85 -59.80
N HIS A 19 -18.93 28.15 -60.90
CA HIS A 19 -18.33 28.68 -62.13
C HIS A 19 -19.23 29.73 -62.82
N VAL A 20 -18.88 31.01 -62.74
CA VAL A 20 -19.59 32.08 -63.47
C VAL A 20 -19.06 32.21 -64.89
N PHE A 21 -19.83 31.69 -65.85
CA PHE A 21 -19.55 31.85 -67.28
C PHE A 21 -19.83 33.28 -67.75
N ARG A 22 -18.77 34.01 -68.15
CA ARG A 22 -18.93 35.18 -69.04
C ARG A 22 -19.41 34.71 -70.41
N LYS A 23 -20.69 34.91 -70.74
CA LYS A 23 -21.17 35.01 -72.14
C LYS A 23 -21.40 36.49 -72.48
N SER A 24 -20.64 37.02 -73.43
CA SER A 24 -20.77 38.41 -73.91
C SER A 24 -21.37 38.49 -75.31
N LYS A 25 -22.27 39.45 -75.54
CA LYS A 25 -22.79 39.86 -76.87
C LYS A 25 -23.47 38.79 -77.73
N LYS A 26 -24.56 38.17 -77.22
CA LYS A 26 -25.81 37.89 -77.98
C LYS A 26 -26.87 37.30 -77.05
N TYR A 27 -28.00 37.98 -76.89
CA TYR A 27 -29.16 37.49 -76.13
C TYR A 27 -29.88 36.39 -76.93
N ARG A 28 -29.90 35.15 -76.41
CA ARG A 28 -30.78 34.03 -76.83
C ARG A 28 -31.01 33.10 -75.64
N THR A 29 -32.19 32.47 -75.57
CA THR A 29 -32.78 31.74 -74.40
C THR A 29 -33.19 32.63 -73.22
N LEU A 30 -34.22 32.20 -72.47
CA LEU A 30 -35.06 33.03 -71.59
C LEU A 30 -34.60 33.16 -70.13
N CYS A 31 -35.20 34.11 -69.41
CA CYS A 31 -34.69 34.66 -68.15
C CYS A 31 -35.21 33.97 -66.88
N SER A 32 -34.34 33.72 -65.88
CA SER A 32 -34.70 33.56 -64.45
C SER A 32 -33.46 33.66 -63.53
N VAL A 33 -33.62 34.00 -62.25
CA VAL A 33 -32.52 34.34 -61.30
C VAL A 33 -32.83 33.88 -59.86
N ALA A 34 -31.88 33.21 -59.18
CA ALA A 34 -32.11 32.50 -57.90
C ALA A 34 -31.18 32.92 -56.75
N LEU A 35 -31.65 32.82 -55.49
CA LEU A 35 -30.93 33.10 -54.22
C LEU A 35 -31.30 32.05 -53.13
N GLY A 36 -30.51 31.87 -52.06
CA GLY A 36 -30.83 30.91 -50.95
C GLY A 36 -29.89 30.92 -49.72
N THR A 37 -30.25 30.20 -48.63
CA THR A 37 -29.62 30.21 -47.27
C THR A 37 -29.71 28.83 -46.52
N MET A 38 -29.09 28.65 -45.32
CA MET A 38 -28.93 27.34 -44.57
C MET A 38 -28.95 27.40 -43.00
N VAL A 39 -29.07 26.24 -42.27
CA VAL A 39 -29.18 26.07 -40.77
C VAL A 39 -28.61 24.69 -40.23
N THR A 40 -28.34 24.48 -38.90
CA THR A 40 -27.73 23.24 -38.26
C THR A 40 -28.13 22.94 -36.75
N ALA A 41 -27.79 21.76 -36.10
CA ALA A 41 -28.25 21.28 -34.72
C ALA A 41 -27.32 20.25 -33.90
N VAL A 42 -27.60 19.85 -32.59
CA VAL A 42 -26.72 19.05 -31.59
C VAL A 42 -27.45 18.19 -30.43
N VAL A 43 -26.80 17.31 -29.56
CA VAL A 43 -27.30 16.22 -28.56
C VAL A 43 -26.37 15.81 -27.27
N ALA A 44 -26.75 15.25 -26.01
CA ALA A 44 -25.89 14.69 -24.81
C ALA A 44 -26.49 13.99 -23.40
N TRP A 45 -25.73 13.23 -22.46
CA TRP A 45 -26.08 12.52 -21.07
C TRP A 45 -24.85 12.08 -20.07
N GLY A 46 -24.70 11.43 -18.81
CA GLY A 46 -25.33 10.89 -17.46
C GLY A 46 -24.51 9.69 -16.66
N GLY A 47 -24.43 9.14 -15.35
CA GLY A 47 -24.67 9.33 -13.81
C GLY A 47 -24.60 8.10 -12.68
N THR A 48 -24.19 8.24 -11.33
CA THR A 48 -24.57 7.59 -9.89
C THR A 48 -23.98 6.22 -8.97
N VAL A 49 -23.52 6.01 -7.52
CA VAL A 49 -23.33 4.83 -6.25
C VAL A 49 -22.22 4.55 -4.83
N ALA A 50 -22.26 3.67 -3.58
CA ALA A 50 -21.26 3.28 -2.22
C ALA A 50 -21.37 2.16 -0.78
N HIS A 51 -20.43 1.72 0.33
CA HIS A 51 -20.47 0.76 1.77
C HIS A 51 -19.31 0.37 3.13
N ALA A 52 -19.37 -0.44 4.42
CA ALA A 52 -18.34 -0.87 5.74
C ALA A 52 -18.43 -1.98 7.18
N ASP A 53 -17.48 -2.33 8.32
CA ASP A 53 -17.24 -3.51 9.56
C ASP A 53 -16.44 -3.44 11.20
N GLU A 54 -15.95 -4.21 12.43
CA GLU A 54 -15.71 -5.54 13.52
C GLU A 54 -14.98 -5.65 15.20
N VAL A 55 -14.64 -6.77 16.18
CA VAL A 55 -14.19 -6.99 17.85
C VAL A 55 -13.32 -8.23 18.87
N THR A 56 -13.03 -8.40 20.36
CA THR A 56 -12.21 -9.54 21.41
C THR A 56 -11.96 -9.76 23.19
N SER A 57 -11.23 -10.77 24.08
CA SER A 57 -10.91 -11.08 25.77
C SER A 57 -9.92 -12.34 26.63
N SER A 58 -9.47 -12.92 27.97
CA SER A 58 -9.28 -13.07 29.69
C SER A 58 -8.25 -14.16 30.75
N VAL A 59 -8.07 -14.42 32.25
CA VAL A 59 -7.03 -15.35 33.31
C VAL A 59 -7.00 -15.79 35.09
N ASP A 60 -6.11 -16.63 36.00
CA ASP A 60 -6.02 -17.20 37.67
C ASP A 60 -4.73 -17.90 38.78
N THR A 61 -4.72 -18.50 40.19
CA THR A 61 -3.58 -18.95 41.46
C THR A 61 -3.52 -20.06 42.92
N ASN A 62 -2.51 -20.34 44.05
CA ASN A 62 -2.37 -21.37 45.45
C ASN A 62 -1.22 -21.61 46.88
N ILE A 63 -1.13 -22.56 48.08
CA ILE A 63 -0.23 -22.74 49.59
C ILE A 63 0.12 -24.06 50.84
N GLN A 64 1.01 -24.21 52.09
CA GLN A 64 1.51 -25.41 53.29
C GLN A 64 2.18 -25.44 55.01
N ARG A 65 2.71 -26.51 56.00
CA ARG A 65 3.22 -26.75 57.69
C ARG A 65 4.17 -28.04 58.59
N THR A 66 4.73 -28.60 59.93
CA THR A 66 5.17 -28.66 61.64
C THR A 66 6.11 -29.84 62.71
N GLU A 67 6.49 -29.96 64.21
CA GLU A 67 6.95 -31.10 65.50
C GLU A 67 8.18 -31.36 66.87
N ASN A 68 8.36 -32.30 68.09
CA ASN A 68 9.41 -32.51 69.52
C ASN A 68 9.79 -33.78 70.85
N PRO A 69 10.71 -33.90 72.10
CA PRO A 69 11.40 -35.03 73.28
C PRO A 69 11.83 -35.05 75.10
N ALA A 70 12.56 -35.74 76.31
CA ALA A 70 13.44 -36.94 77.28
C ALA A 70 13.93 -36.99 79.08
N THR A 71 14.66 -37.69 80.27
CA THR A 71 15.45 -38.98 81.25
C THR A 71 16.23 -39.08 82.95
N ASN A 72 16.69 -40.16 83.98
CA ASN A 72 17.70 -40.36 85.45
C ASN A 72 17.95 -41.58 86.86
N LEU A 73 19.01 -41.86 87.98
CA LEU A 73 19.24 -42.79 89.51
C LEU A 73 20.62 -43.29 90.68
N PRO A 74 20.76 -43.96 92.09
CA PRO A 74 21.91 -44.36 93.41
C PRO A 74 22.06 -45.62 94.80
N GLU A 75 22.80 -46.14 96.08
CA GLU A 75 24.07 -46.38 97.30
C GLU A 75 24.32 -47.43 98.86
N ALA A 76 25.45 -47.79 99.88
CA ALA A 76 25.73 -48.74 101.37
C ALA A 76 27.09 -49.08 102.65
N GLN A 77 27.28 -49.88 103.98
CA GLN A 77 28.53 -50.35 105.20
C GLN A 77 28.74 -51.30 106.82
N PRO A 78 29.89 -51.67 107.83
CA PRO A 78 30.36 -52.75 109.18
C PRO A 78 31.26 -52.79 110.84
N LYS A 79 31.91 -53.84 111.83
CA LYS A 79 32.54 -54.05 113.52
C LYS A 79 33.68 -55.16 114.54
N PRO A 80 33.99 -55.47 116.05
CA PRO A 80 35.25 -56.05 117.20
C PRO A 80 35.48 -57.06 118.78
N VAL A 81 36.60 -57.34 119.86
CA VAL A 81 36.91 -58.17 121.44
C VAL A 81 38.36 -58.68 122.55
N SER A 82 38.60 -59.35 123.96
CA SER A 82 39.89 -59.74 125.16
C SER A 82 40.15 -60.70 126.77
N GLU A 83 41.32 -61.11 127.75
CA GLU A 83 41.67 -61.99 129.30
C GLU A 83 43.12 -62.38 130.47
N GLN A 84 43.38 -62.97 131.91
CA GLN A 84 44.71 -63.51 133.03
C GLN A 84 45.02 -64.11 134.82
N THR A 85 46.15 -64.79 135.69
CA THR A 85 46.62 -65.16 137.42
C THR A 85 47.83 -66.22 138.45
N GLU A 86 48.44 -66.22 139.89
CA GLU A 86 49.08 -67.22 141.29
C GLU A 86 50.60 -67.57 142.39
N ILE A 87 50.92 -68.06 143.86
CA ILE A 87 52.29 -68.58 144.93
C ILE A 87 52.62 -69.11 146.73
N LEU A 88 53.78 -69.75 147.61
CA LEU A 88 54.26 -70.09 149.33
C LEU A 88 55.56 -71.05 150.34
N ALA A 89 56.15 -71.10 151.80
CA ALA A 89 57.24 -72.07 152.87
C ALA A 89 57.98 -72.11 154.64
N LEU A 90 58.82 -73.12 155.49
CA LEU A 90 59.89 -73.54 156.89
C LEU A 90 59.97 -73.51 158.65
N THR A 91 60.63 -74.42 159.58
CA THR A 91 61.05 -74.28 161.15
C THR A 91 62.28 -75.06 161.91
N GLY A 92 62.95 -74.56 163.03
CA GLY A 92 63.72 -75.41 164.03
C GLY A 92 64.96 -74.98 164.94
N GLN A 93 65.64 -73.83 164.79
CA GLN A 93 66.87 -73.48 165.58
C GLN A 93 66.81 -72.11 166.31
N SER A 94 67.54 -71.94 167.41
CA SER A 94 67.44 -70.78 168.33
C SER A 94 68.21 -69.52 167.90
N ASN A 95 68.22 -69.19 166.62
CA ASN A 95 68.69 -67.88 166.11
C ASN A 95 67.93 -67.49 164.84
N GLY A 96 66.60 -67.70 164.85
CA GLY A 96 65.71 -67.46 163.71
C GLY A 96 65.45 -65.97 163.49
N ALA A 97 66.29 -65.32 162.68
CA ALA A 97 65.92 -64.08 162.03
C ALA A 97 64.76 -64.36 161.04
N ILE A 98 63.66 -63.63 161.18
CA ILE A 98 62.55 -63.68 160.23
C ILE A 98 62.88 -62.70 159.10
N ALA A 99 63.18 -63.22 157.92
CA ALA A 99 63.31 -62.39 156.72
C ALA A 99 61.93 -61.83 156.34
N VAL A 100 61.85 -60.54 156.03
CA VAL A 100 60.64 -59.88 155.53
C VAL A 100 60.98 -59.24 154.20
N THR A 101 60.29 -59.67 153.14
CA THR A 101 60.46 -59.18 151.77
C THR A 101 59.20 -58.43 151.36
N VAL A 102 59.34 -57.24 150.77
CA VAL A 102 58.22 -56.50 150.18
C VAL A 102 57.89 -57.12 148.81
N PRO A 103 56.62 -57.33 148.43
CA PRO A 103 56.24 -57.79 147.08
C PRO A 103 56.64 -56.77 146.00
N HIS A 104 57.04 -57.26 144.82
CA HIS A 104 57.47 -56.42 143.68
C HIS A 104 56.55 -56.60 142.45
N ASP A 105 55.34 -57.11 142.67
CA ASP A 105 54.41 -57.52 141.60
C ASP A 105 53.96 -56.32 140.74
N THR A 106 53.80 -55.14 141.36
CA THR A 106 53.46 -53.88 140.67
C THR A 106 54.59 -53.37 139.79
N VAL A 107 55.85 -53.46 140.25
CA VAL A 107 57.05 -53.16 139.44
C VAL A 107 57.11 -54.13 138.25
N THR A 108 56.85 -55.42 138.50
CA THR A 108 56.83 -56.46 137.47
C THR A 108 55.78 -56.16 136.39
N GLN A 109 54.57 -55.76 136.77
CA GLN A 109 53.53 -55.37 135.82
C GLN A 109 53.93 -54.12 135.00
N ALA A 110 54.45 -53.07 135.64
CA ALA A 110 54.90 -51.86 134.94
C ALA A 110 56.02 -52.19 133.93
N VAL A 111 56.93 -53.10 134.29
CA VAL A 111 57.99 -53.63 133.40
C VAL A 111 57.41 -54.40 132.20
N GLU A 112 56.33 -55.17 132.37
CA GLU A 112 55.68 -55.89 131.27
C GLU A 112 54.92 -54.94 130.33
N GLU A 113 54.20 -53.95 130.86
CA GLU A 113 53.51 -52.92 130.07
C GLU A 113 54.49 -52.04 129.28
N ALA A 114 55.62 -51.66 129.89
CA ALA A 114 56.73 -50.96 129.22
C ALA A 114 57.30 -51.79 128.05
N LYS A 115 57.59 -53.08 128.29
CA LYS A 115 58.09 -54.00 127.25
C LYS A 115 57.10 -54.21 126.10
N ALA A 116 55.79 -54.23 126.40
CA ALA A 116 54.75 -54.41 125.40
C ALA A 116 54.69 -53.25 124.37
N GLU A 117 55.00 -52.02 124.80
CA GLU A 117 55.12 -50.88 123.89
C GLU A 117 56.44 -50.84 123.10
N GLY A 118 57.49 -51.45 123.64
CA GLY A 118 58.85 -51.46 123.10
C GLY A 118 59.90 -50.72 123.95
N VAL A 119 59.56 -50.30 125.17
CA VAL A 119 60.49 -49.67 126.11
C VAL A 119 61.43 -50.73 126.70
N SER A 120 62.73 -50.41 126.79
CA SER A 120 63.73 -51.29 127.37
C SER A 120 63.94 -51.01 128.85
N THR A 121 63.68 -52.00 129.69
CA THR A 121 63.84 -51.94 131.15
C THR A 121 65.15 -52.61 131.60
N VAL A 122 65.82 -52.07 132.60
CA VAL A 122 66.97 -52.72 133.28
C VAL A 122 66.55 -53.10 134.69
N GLU A 123 67.05 -54.23 135.19
CA GLU A 123 66.82 -54.70 136.56
C GLU A 123 67.90 -54.11 137.50
N ASP A 124 67.48 -53.41 138.55
CA ASP A 124 68.39 -52.79 139.52
C ASP A 124 68.91 -53.79 140.57
N SER A 125 70.01 -53.45 141.24
CA SER A 125 70.59 -54.28 142.29
C SER A 125 69.67 -54.36 143.52
N GLN A 126 69.36 -55.58 143.97
CA GLN A 126 68.53 -55.86 145.15
C GLN A 126 68.85 -54.95 146.35
N MET A 127 67.87 -54.16 146.80
CA MET A 127 68.03 -53.26 147.94
C MET A 127 68.01 -54.03 149.27
N ASP A 128 69.19 -54.26 149.85
CA ASP A 128 69.33 -54.70 151.24
C ASP A 128 69.19 -53.51 152.21
N LEU A 129 68.29 -53.65 153.18
CA LEU A 129 68.02 -52.67 154.24
C LEU A 129 68.55 -53.12 155.61
N GLY A 130 69.21 -54.28 155.69
CA GLY A 130 69.92 -54.75 156.88
C GLY A 130 69.03 -55.25 158.02
N ASN A 131 69.68 -55.75 159.07
CA ASN A 131 69.01 -56.37 160.21
C ASN A 131 68.44 -55.33 161.19
N THR A 132 67.16 -55.44 161.51
CA THR A 132 66.44 -54.60 162.48
C THR A 132 66.26 -55.31 163.83
N THR A 133 66.33 -54.59 164.95
CA THR A 133 66.22 -55.16 166.30
C THR A 133 64.86 -54.96 166.97
N SER A 134 64.02 -54.12 166.38
CA SER A 134 62.67 -53.81 166.85
C SER A 134 61.68 -53.67 165.70
N ALA A 135 60.40 -53.97 165.94
CA ALA A 135 59.35 -53.90 164.91
C ALA A 135 59.15 -52.48 164.33
N ALA A 136 59.52 -51.43 165.08
CA ALA A 136 59.48 -50.05 164.58
C ALA A 136 60.56 -49.80 163.51
N GLU A 137 61.76 -50.34 163.71
CA GLU A 137 62.83 -50.31 162.69
C GLU A 137 62.42 -51.16 161.48
N THR A 138 61.83 -52.35 161.69
CA THR A 138 61.36 -53.23 160.61
C THR A 138 60.34 -52.51 159.71
N ASN A 139 59.31 -51.90 160.30
CA ASN A 139 58.31 -51.14 159.54
C ASN A 139 58.94 -49.92 158.82
N GLN A 140 59.91 -49.24 159.42
CA GLN A 140 60.58 -48.10 158.77
C GLN A 140 61.41 -48.54 157.55
N GLN A 141 61.98 -49.74 157.55
CA GLN A 141 62.66 -50.28 156.38
C GLN A 141 61.67 -50.80 155.33
N ILE A 142 60.59 -51.49 155.74
CA ILE A 142 59.50 -51.91 154.84
C ILE A 142 58.97 -50.71 154.03
N SER A 143 58.61 -49.61 154.69
CA SER A 143 58.08 -48.43 153.98
C SER A 143 59.10 -47.67 153.12
N LYS A 144 60.40 -47.96 153.20
CA LYS A 144 61.37 -47.51 152.19
C LYS A 144 61.34 -48.39 150.95
N ALA A 145 61.25 -49.70 151.11
CA ALA A 145 61.14 -50.63 149.98
C ALA A 145 59.77 -50.48 149.26
N GLU A 146 58.68 -50.24 150.00
CA GLU A 146 57.38 -49.89 149.43
C GLU A 146 57.45 -48.57 148.64
N ALA A 147 58.11 -47.54 149.19
CA ALA A 147 58.28 -46.26 148.50
C ALA A 147 59.21 -46.36 147.28
N ASP A 148 60.27 -47.17 147.34
CA ASP A 148 61.19 -47.37 146.21
C ASP A 148 60.51 -48.14 145.07
N ALA A 149 59.80 -49.22 145.37
CA ALA A 149 58.98 -49.94 144.40
C ALA A 149 57.90 -49.03 143.76
N GLN A 150 57.29 -48.13 144.54
CA GLN A 150 56.35 -47.13 144.02
C GLN A 150 57.06 -46.12 143.09
N ASN A 151 58.24 -45.61 143.46
CA ASN A 151 59.04 -44.72 142.61
C ASN A 151 59.46 -45.40 141.29
N GLN A 152 59.83 -46.69 141.34
CA GLN A 152 60.17 -47.47 140.15
C GLN A 152 58.97 -47.60 139.21
N VAL A 153 57.78 -47.92 139.73
CA VAL A 153 56.52 -47.96 138.96
C VAL A 153 56.22 -46.60 138.33
N GLU A 154 56.33 -45.50 139.09
CA GLU A 154 56.07 -44.15 138.59
C GLU A 154 57.06 -43.74 137.47
N ALA A 155 58.35 -44.00 137.64
CA ALA A 155 59.37 -43.71 136.63
C ALA A 155 59.21 -44.56 135.35
N ILE A 156 58.91 -45.86 135.48
CA ILE A 156 58.68 -46.76 134.35
C ILE A 156 57.43 -46.33 133.57
N ASN A 157 56.36 -45.93 134.28
CA ASN A 157 55.13 -45.45 133.66
C ASN A 157 55.32 -44.08 132.99
N GLU A 158 56.04 -43.13 133.60
CA GLU A 158 56.34 -41.82 133.00
C GLU A 158 57.10 -41.96 131.67
N VAL A 159 58.14 -42.81 131.64
CA VAL A 159 58.89 -43.13 130.41
C VAL A 159 57.99 -43.82 129.37
N THR A 160 57.12 -44.73 129.80
CA THR A 160 56.24 -45.50 128.89
C THR A 160 55.15 -44.64 128.26
N GLU A 161 54.47 -43.78 129.03
CA GLU A 161 53.49 -42.84 128.48
C GLU A 161 54.13 -41.76 127.60
N THR A 162 55.32 -41.27 127.96
CA THR A 162 56.11 -40.38 127.09
C THR A 162 56.43 -41.04 125.75
N TYR A 163 56.90 -42.29 125.78
CA TYR A 163 57.20 -43.05 124.56
C TYR A 163 55.94 -43.35 123.72
N LYS A 164 54.80 -43.65 124.33
CA LYS A 164 53.50 -43.78 123.63
C LYS A 164 53.14 -42.48 122.90
N ALA A 165 53.30 -41.33 123.55
CA ALA A 165 53.02 -40.02 122.96
C ALA A 165 53.97 -39.69 121.79
N ASP A 166 55.28 -39.87 121.96
CA ASP A 166 56.28 -39.67 120.90
C ASP A 166 56.06 -40.59 119.70
N LYS A 167 55.72 -41.87 119.96
CA LYS A 167 55.41 -42.89 118.95
C LYS A 167 54.16 -42.52 118.14
N ALA A 168 53.12 -41.98 118.77
CA ALA A 168 51.94 -41.47 118.09
C ALA A 168 52.27 -40.21 117.25
N ALA A 169 52.95 -39.23 117.84
CA ALA A 169 53.36 -38.00 117.16
C ALA A 169 54.27 -38.28 115.94
N TYR A 170 55.16 -39.27 116.03
CA TYR A 170 55.99 -39.71 114.90
C TYR A 170 55.17 -40.34 113.77
N VAL A 171 54.13 -41.12 114.09
CA VAL A 171 53.23 -41.71 113.07
C VAL A 171 52.45 -40.62 112.33
N ASP A 172 51.91 -39.64 113.05
CA ASP A 172 51.18 -38.51 112.46
C ASP A 172 52.11 -37.59 111.64
N GLU A 173 53.29 -37.27 112.16
CA GLU A 173 54.32 -36.47 111.45
C GLU A 173 54.76 -37.19 110.16
N LYS A 174 55.03 -38.50 110.23
CA LYS A 174 55.36 -39.33 109.07
C LYS A 174 54.23 -39.31 108.03
N ALA A 175 52.98 -39.48 108.46
CA ALA A 175 51.83 -39.46 107.56
C ALA A 175 51.65 -38.08 106.90
N ARG A 176 51.89 -36.99 107.63
CA ARG A 176 51.88 -35.62 107.07
C ARG A 176 52.98 -35.46 106.01
N ILE A 177 54.22 -35.84 106.33
CA ILE A 177 55.36 -35.76 105.41
C ILE A 177 55.14 -36.64 104.16
N GLU A 178 54.57 -37.84 104.29
CA GLU A 178 54.25 -38.71 103.14
C GLU A 178 53.17 -38.11 102.22
N GLN A 179 52.18 -37.39 102.77
CA GLN A 179 51.17 -36.68 101.99
C GLN A 179 51.72 -35.37 101.38
N GLU A 180 52.50 -34.57 102.12
CA GLU A 180 53.17 -33.35 101.61
C GLU A 180 54.09 -33.67 100.41
N ASN A 181 54.91 -34.71 100.51
CA ASN A 181 55.79 -35.15 99.41
C ASN A 181 55.00 -35.62 98.18
N LYS A 182 53.85 -36.27 98.39
CA LYS A 182 52.97 -36.73 97.31
C LYS A 182 52.29 -35.56 96.59
N GLU A 183 51.80 -34.57 97.33
CA GLU A 183 51.24 -33.34 96.74
C GLU A 183 52.30 -32.54 95.98
N LEU A 184 53.50 -32.41 96.54
CA LEU A 184 54.64 -31.77 95.85
C LEU A 184 55.04 -32.50 94.56
N SER A 185 55.05 -33.83 94.58
CA SER A 185 55.34 -34.66 93.40
C SER A 185 54.28 -34.50 92.32
N GLN A 186 52.99 -34.52 92.67
CA GLN A 186 51.89 -34.31 91.72
C GLN A 186 51.91 -32.89 91.13
N ALA A 187 52.24 -31.87 91.93
CA ALA A 187 52.40 -30.50 91.46
C ALA A 187 53.58 -30.35 90.49
N TYR A 188 54.72 -31.00 90.76
CA TYR A 188 55.86 -31.05 89.86
C TYR A 188 55.52 -31.75 88.54
N GLU A 189 54.88 -32.93 88.58
CA GLU A 189 54.51 -33.69 87.39
C GLU A 189 53.53 -32.90 86.50
N GLY A 190 52.51 -32.28 87.10
CA GLY A 190 51.55 -31.41 86.40
C GLY A 190 52.25 -30.23 85.72
N ALA A 191 53.05 -29.46 86.46
CA ALA A 191 53.77 -28.31 85.92
C ALA A 191 54.72 -28.70 84.76
N ASN A 192 55.47 -29.79 84.92
CA ASN A 192 56.36 -30.34 83.91
C ASN A 192 55.60 -30.75 82.64
N GLN A 193 54.39 -31.29 82.78
CA GLN A 193 53.52 -31.63 81.65
C GLN A 193 52.98 -30.39 80.94
N THR A 194 52.44 -29.40 81.66
CA THR A 194 51.94 -28.13 81.09
C THR A 194 53.01 -27.39 80.26
N GLY A 195 54.26 -27.38 80.74
CA GLY A 195 55.39 -26.80 80.02
C GLY A 195 55.72 -27.55 78.71
N LYS A 196 55.74 -28.90 78.75
CA LYS A 196 55.96 -29.74 77.56
C LYS A 196 54.86 -29.59 76.52
N GLU A 197 53.60 -29.59 76.96
CA GLU A 197 52.45 -29.46 76.07
C GLU A 197 52.42 -28.10 75.37
N THR A 198 52.72 -27.02 76.09
CA THR A 198 52.82 -25.66 75.53
C THR A 198 53.91 -25.57 74.46
N ASN A 199 55.12 -26.09 74.74
CA ASN A 199 56.21 -26.11 73.76
C ASN A 199 55.85 -26.95 72.52
N THR A 200 55.26 -28.13 72.73
CA THR A 200 54.81 -29.03 71.65
C THR A 200 53.71 -28.38 70.79
N TRP A 201 52.80 -27.63 71.41
CA TRP A 201 51.77 -26.85 70.71
C TRP A 201 52.42 -25.77 69.84
N VAL A 202 53.40 -25.02 70.37
CA VAL A 202 54.10 -23.96 69.62
C VAL A 202 54.79 -24.54 68.38
N ASP A 203 55.62 -25.57 68.53
CA ASP A 203 56.31 -26.22 67.40
C ASP A 203 55.32 -26.73 66.34
N THR A 204 54.21 -27.32 66.79
CA THR A 204 53.14 -27.80 65.90
C THR A 204 52.49 -26.66 65.14
N LYS A 205 52.13 -25.54 65.79
CA LYS A 205 51.49 -24.39 65.11
C LYS A 205 52.44 -23.64 64.18
N VAL A 206 53.72 -23.49 64.56
CA VAL A 206 54.75 -22.89 63.69
C VAL A 206 54.90 -23.69 62.39
N LYS A 207 54.93 -25.03 62.49
CA LYS A 207 54.96 -25.94 61.34
C LYS A 207 53.69 -25.86 60.50
N ASP A 208 52.52 -25.88 61.14
CA ASP A 208 51.22 -25.79 60.46
C ASP A 208 51.07 -24.49 59.66
N LEU A 209 51.42 -23.35 60.26
CA LEU A 209 51.34 -22.05 59.60
C LEU A 209 52.26 -21.98 58.37
N LYS A 210 53.54 -22.37 58.51
CA LYS A 210 54.50 -22.37 57.38
C LYS A 210 54.16 -23.39 56.29
N THR A 211 53.42 -24.45 56.62
CA THR A 211 52.93 -25.45 55.64
C THR A 211 51.74 -24.92 54.84
N ARG A 212 50.83 -24.17 55.48
CA ARG A 212 49.64 -23.59 54.83
C ARG A 212 49.96 -22.28 54.08
N TYR A 213 50.92 -21.52 54.58
CA TYR A 213 51.30 -20.19 54.12
C TYR A 213 52.82 -20.12 54.02
N ALA A 214 53.37 -20.39 52.83
CA ALA A 214 54.82 -20.34 52.59
C ALA A 214 55.43 -18.94 52.77
N ASP A 215 54.58 -17.90 52.77
CA ASP A 215 54.84 -16.49 53.04
C ASP A 215 54.75 -16.11 54.54
N ALA A 216 54.41 -17.04 55.43
CA ALA A 216 54.27 -16.74 56.86
C ALA A 216 55.62 -16.54 57.57
N ASP A 217 55.97 -15.28 57.81
CA ASP A 217 56.97 -14.91 58.82
C ASP A 217 56.42 -15.22 60.22
N VAL A 218 57.08 -16.14 60.93
CA VAL A 218 56.71 -16.59 62.27
C VAL A 218 57.94 -16.48 63.16
N THR A 219 57.96 -15.43 63.99
CA THR A 219 58.95 -15.21 65.04
C THR A 219 58.58 -15.99 66.29
N VAL A 220 59.42 -16.93 66.71
CA VAL A 220 59.36 -17.58 68.03
C VAL A 220 60.32 -16.85 68.98
N LYS A 221 59.94 -16.68 70.24
CA LYS A 221 60.79 -16.12 71.30
C LYS A 221 60.83 -17.08 72.47
N GLU A 222 62.01 -17.38 72.96
CA GLU A 222 62.20 -18.17 74.18
C GLU A 222 61.84 -17.33 75.41
N GLN A 223 61.10 -17.90 76.36
CA GLN A 223 60.73 -17.27 77.61
C GLN A 223 60.90 -18.27 78.76
N VAL A 224 61.86 -17.99 79.64
CA VAL A 224 62.11 -18.82 80.83
C VAL A 224 61.11 -18.45 81.92
N VAL A 225 60.33 -19.43 82.39
CA VAL A 225 59.42 -19.30 83.54
C VAL A 225 60.02 -20.07 84.71
N SER A 226 60.15 -19.44 85.88
CA SER A 226 60.71 -20.08 87.07
C SER A 226 59.63 -20.82 87.86
N SER A 227 59.95 -22.03 88.33
CA SER A 227 59.15 -22.79 89.32
C SER A 227 59.70 -22.61 90.75
N GLY A 228 60.15 -21.40 91.08
CA GLY A 228 60.65 -21.03 92.40
C GLY A 228 61.91 -21.79 92.80
N ASN A 229 61.93 -22.31 94.03
CA ASN A 229 63.03 -23.15 94.54
C ASN A 229 62.76 -24.66 94.42
N GLY A 230 61.58 -25.05 93.92
CA GLY A 230 61.13 -26.44 93.77
C GLY A 230 60.62 -27.12 95.05
N THR A 231 60.57 -26.44 96.21
CA THR A 231 60.16 -27.01 97.51
C THR A 231 58.73 -26.65 97.91
N SER A 232 57.88 -26.23 96.96
CA SER A 232 56.53 -25.71 97.24
C SER A 232 55.52 -26.05 96.15
N VAL A 233 54.36 -26.59 96.54
CA VAL A 233 53.19 -26.80 95.66
C VAL A 233 52.72 -25.49 95.04
N LEU A 234 52.83 -24.37 95.77
CA LEU A 234 52.42 -23.05 95.30
C LEU A 234 53.31 -22.55 94.14
N ASP A 235 54.60 -22.86 94.15
CA ASP A 235 55.53 -22.43 93.10
C ASP A 235 55.23 -23.14 91.77
N TYR A 236 54.98 -24.46 91.80
CA TYR A 236 54.52 -25.22 90.64
C TYR A 236 53.12 -24.77 90.16
N THR A 237 52.22 -24.44 91.08
CA THR A 237 50.89 -23.88 90.75
C THR A 237 51.00 -22.52 90.04
N ASN A 238 51.92 -21.67 90.48
CA ASN A 238 52.16 -20.36 89.87
C ASN A 238 52.87 -20.47 88.53
N TYR A 239 53.82 -21.42 88.38
CA TYR A 239 54.41 -21.78 87.10
C TYR A 239 53.34 -22.20 86.09
N GLY A 240 52.43 -23.11 86.47
CA GLY A 240 51.35 -23.58 85.61
C GLY A 240 50.51 -22.43 85.05
N LYS A 241 50.01 -21.55 85.92
CA LYS A 241 49.22 -20.35 85.53
C LYS A 241 49.99 -19.39 84.63
N ALA A 242 51.29 -19.22 84.84
CA ALA A 242 52.12 -18.38 83.97
C ALA A 242 52.26 -18.99 82.57
N VAL A 243 52.43 -20.31 82.47
CA VAL A 243 52.48 -21.04 81.20
C VAL A 243 51.11 -21.05 80.50
N GLU A 244 50.01 -21.26 81.21
CA GLU A 244 48.64 -21.13 80.68
C GLU A 244 48.38 -19.73 80.09
N THR A 245 48.88 -18.67 80.75
CA THR A 245 48.77 -17.28 80.26
C THR A 245 49.57 -17.08 78.97
N ILE A 246 50.76 -17.67 78.85
CA ILE A 246 51.58 -17.66 77.63
C ILE A 246 50.86 -18.43 76.51
N GLN A 247 50.33 -19.62 76.81
CA GLN A 247 49.58 -20.45 75.86
C GLN A 247 48.36 -19.71 75.30
N SER A 248 47.54 -19.09 76.16
CA SER A 248 46.38 -18.29 75.74
C SER A 248 46.78 -17.08 74.88
N THR A 249 47.90 -16.43 75.22
CA THR A 249 48.46 -15.32 74.41
C THR A 249 48.89 -15.80 73.02
N ASN A 250 49.52 -16.97 72.93
CA ASN A 250 49.94 -17.58 71.66
C ASN A 250 48.73 -18.01 70.82
N GLU A 251 47.70 -18.58 71.44
CA GLU A 251 46.43 -18.94 70.78
C GLU A 251 45.73 -17.73 70.19
N GLN A 252 45.61 -16.64 70.94
CA GLN A 252 45.03 -15.39 70.44
C GLN A 252 45.86 -14.82 69.28
N ALA A 253 47.19 -14.82 69.37
CA ALA A 253 48.06 -14.34 68.28
C ALA A 253 47.88 -15.12 66.97
N VAL A 254 47.73 -16.45 67.05
CA VAL A 254 47.45 -17.31 65.88
C VAL A 254 46.04 -17.06 65.33
N ALA A 255 45.03 -16.91 66.19
CA ALA A 255 43.66 -16.58 65.77
C ALA A 255 43.57 -15.21 65.08
N ASP A 256 44.28 -14.20 65.61
CA ASP A 256 44.43 -12.87 65.03
C ASP A 256 45.09 -12.91 63.65
N TYR A 257 46.19 -13.67 63.51
CA TYR A 257 46.87 -13.86 62.22
C TYR A 257 45.94 -14.50 61.19
N LEU A 258 45.29 -15.62 61.52
CA LEU A 258 44.40 -16.34 60.59
C LEU A 258 43.22 -15.47 60.16
N THR A 259 42.65 -14.69 61.09
CA THR A 259 41.57 -13.73 60.79
C THR A 259 42.01 -12.62 59.84
N LYS A 260 43.24 -12.12 59.97
CA LYS A 260 43.81 -11.09 59.09
C LYS A 260 44.20 -11.68 57.73
N LYS A 261 44.81 -12.87 57.69
CA LYS A 261 45.21 -13.59 56.47
C LYS A 261 44.00 -13.95 55.61
N THR A 262 42.94 -14.51 56.21
CA THR A 262 41.68 -14.81 55.49
C THR A 262 41.12 -13.56 54.83
N LYS A 263 41.05 -12.42 55.53
CA LYS A 263 40.59 -11.14 54.96
C LYS A 263 41.49 -10.61 53.84
N ALA A 264 42.80 -10.81 53.92
CA ALA A 264 43.74 -10.43 52.88
C ALA A 264 43.59 -11.29 51.62
N ASP A 265 43.46 -12.61 51.78
CA ASP A 265 43.27 -13.55 50.67
C ASP A 265 41.90 -13.32 49.99
N ASP A 266 40.87 -12.98 50.76
CA ASP A 266 39.55 -12.51 50.27
C ASP A 266 39.66 -11.26 49.37
N ILE A 267 40.50 -10.29 49.76
CA ILE A 267 40.75 -9.06 49.00
C ILE A 267 41.55 -9.38 47.72
N VAL A 268 42.54 -10.26 47.78
CA VAL A 268 43.29 -10.71 46.61
C VAL A 268 42.37 -11.41 45.60
N ALA A 269 41.49 -12.30 46.06
CA ALA A 269 40.51 -12.97 45.20
C ALA A 269 39.53 -11.99 44.55
N LYS A 270 39.00 -11.02 45.30
CA LYS A 270 38.14 -9.94 44.78
C LYS A 270 38.86 -9.06 43.75
N ASN A 271 40.10 -8.68 44.02
CA ASN A 271 40.91 -7.88 43.09
C ASN A 271 41.21 -8.65 41.78
N GLN A 272 41.49 -9.96 41.86
CA GLN A 272 41.68 -10.81 40.67
C GLN A 272 40.38 -10.98 39.85
N ALA A 273 39.22 -11.04 40.50
CA ALA A 273 37.93 -11.05 39.81
C ALA A 273 37.66 -9.72 39.09
N ILE A 274 37.80 -8.60 39.80
CA ILE A 274 37.65 -7.24 39.26
C ILE A 274 38.62 -7.00 38.09
N GLN A 275 39.86 -7.48 38.17
CA GLN A 275 40.82 -7.38 37.05
C GLN A 275 40.31 -8.12 35.81
N LYS A 276 39.81 -9.36 35.94
CA LYS A 276 39.25 -10.12 34.82
C LYS A 276 38.00 -9.47 34.23
N GLU A 277 37.13 -8.89 35.07
CA GLU A 277 35.96 -8.13 34.61
C GLU A 277 36.36 -6.87 33.85
N ASN A 278 37.38 -6.14 34.31
CA ASN A 278 37.93 -4.97 33.61
C ASN A 278 38.59 -5.35 32.28
N GLU A 279 39.37 -6.43 32.23
CA GLU A 279 39.98 -6.93 30.99
C GLU A 279 38.92 -7.37 29.97
N ALA A 280 37.89 -8.10 30.40
CA ALA A 280 36.76 -8.48 29.56
C ALA A 280 35.93 -7.27 29.09
N GLY A 281 35.69 -6.30 29.98
CA GLY A 281 34.99 -5.05 29.68
C GLY A 281 35.74 -4.20 28.65
N LEU A 282 37.06 -4.07 28.78
CA LEU A 282 37.92 -3.38 27.83
C LEU A 282 37.95 -4.08 26.46
N ALA A 283 38.04 -5.41 26.45
CA ALA A 283 37.99 -6.19 25.21
C ALA A 283 36.64 -6.04 24.49
N LYS A 284 35.53 -6.06 25.24
CA LYS A 284 34.18 -5.82 24.70
C LYS A 284 34.05 -4.39 24.17
N ALA A 285 34.48 -3.38 24.91
CA ALA A 285 34.41 -1.98 24.49
C ALA A 285 35.21 -1.72 23.21
N LYS A 286 36.38 -2.36 23.04
CA LYS A 286 37.15 -2.31 21.79
C LYS A 286 36.37 -2.93 20.62
N ALA A 287 35.80 -4.12 20.81
CA ALA A 287 35.02 -4.80 19.77
C ALA A 287 33.74 -4.04 19.39
N ASP A 288 33.03 -3.47 20.38
CA ASP A 288 31.86 -2.62 20.17
C ASP A 288 32.25 -1.35 19.37
N ASN A 289 33.36 -0.69 19.72
CA ASN A 289 33.86 0.50 19.02
C ASN A 289 34.23 0.19 17.56
N GLU A 290 34.96 -0.90 17.29
CA GLU A 290 35.26 -1.30 15.91
C GLU A 290 33.97 -1.65 15.12
N ALA A 291 32.95 -2.21 15.79
CA ALA A 291 31.63 -2.47 15.19
C ALA A 291 30.77 -1.19 15.02
N ILE A 292 31.06 -0.12 15.75
CA ILE A 292 30.48 1.22 15.53
C ILE A 292 31.19 1.90 14.35
N GLU A 293 32.52 1.91 14.29
CA GLU A 293 33.27 2.48 13.16
C GLU A 293 32.87 1.84 11.82
N ARG A 294 32.80 0.50 11.75
CA ARG A 294 32.34 -0.21 10.54
C ARG A 294 30.92 0.17 10.13
N ARG A 295 30.01 0.37 11.09
CA ARG A 295 28.63 0.83 10.81
C ARG A 295 28.57 2.30 10.39
N ASN A 296 29.39 3.16 10.99
CA ASN A 296 29.46 4.57 10.62
C ASN A 296 30.05 4.75 9.21
N GLN A 297 31.10 4.00 8.86
CA GLN A 297 31.66 3.97 7.51
C GLN A 297 30.65 3.45 6.48
N ALA A 298 29.94 2.34 6.78
CA ALA A 298 28.90 1.80 5.91
C ALA A 298 27.70 2.76 5.75
N GLY A 299 27.29 3.42 6.85
CA GLY A 299 26.21 4.41 6.84
C GLY A 299 26.57 5.65 6.02
N GLN A 300 27.79 6.20 6.19
CA GLN A 300 28.27 7.30 5.37
C GLN A 300 28.35 6.92 3.90
N ALA A 301 28.89 5.74 3.57
CA ALA A 301 28.97 5.26 2.19
C ALA A 301 27.58 5.06 1.54
N ALA A 302 26.57 4.62 2.32
CA ALA A 302 25.19 4.52 1.86
C ALA A 302 24.58 5.91 1.61
N VAL A 303 24.74 6.85 2.54
CA VAL A 303 24.27 8.25 2.39
C VAL A 303 24.96 8.95 1.22
N ASP A 304 26.26 8.75 1.01
CA ASP A 304 27.01 9.30 -0.12
C ASP A 304 26.59 8.67 -1.46
N ALA A 305 26.14 7.41 -1.46
CA ALA A 305 25.59 6.76 -2.64
C ALA A 305 24.17 7.26 -2.96
N GLU A 306 23.31 7.40 -1.93
CA GLU A 306 21.95 7.93 -2.06
C GLU A 306 21.96 9.39 -2.51
N ASN A 307 22.78 10.25 -1.91
CA ASN A 307 22.98 11.64 -2.33
C ASN A 307 23.45 11.75 -3.78
N ARG A 308 24.38 10.87 -4.22
CA ARG A 308 24.87 10.86 -5.60
C ARG A 308 23.79 10.41 -6.59
N ALA A 309 22.97 9.42 -6.22
CA ALA A 309 21.84 8.96 -7.03
C ALA A 309 20.72 10.02 -7.11
N GLY A 310 20.39 10.66 -5.99
CA GLY A 310 19.42 11.75 -5.91
C GLY A 310 19.84 12.96 -6.75
N GLN A 311 21.12 13.37 -6.65
CA GLN A 311 21.67 14.44 -7.49
C GLN A 311 21.57 14.11 -8.98
N ALA A 312 21.98 12.90 -9.40
CA ALA A 312 21.88 12.47 -10.79
C ALA A 312 20.43 12.46 -11.31
N ALA A 313 19.46 12.01 -10.49
CA ALA A 313 18.04 12.03 -10.85
C ALA A 313 17.49 13.46 -10.96
N VAL A 314 17.91 14.38 -10.09
CA VAL A 314 17.56 15.81 -10.14
C VAL A 314 18.15 16.47 -11.40
N ASP A 315 19.41 16.17 -11.74
CA ASP A 315 20.08 16.73 -12.92
C ASP A 315 19.43 16.21 -14.22
N GLN A 316 19.09 14.92 -14.29
CA GLN A 316 18.31 14.36 -15.40
C GLN A 316 16.93 15.03 -15.52
N ALA A 317 16.17 15.12 -14.43
CA ALA A 317 14.85 15.76 -14.44
C ALA A 317 14.91 17.26 -14.83
N ASN A 318 16.00 17.95 -14.48
CA ASN A 318 16.25 19.33 -14.91
C ASN A 318 16.57 19.42 -16.41
N GLN A 319 17.36 18.50 -16.97
CA GLN A 319 17.62 18.43 -18.42
C GLN A 319 16.34 18.11 -19.20
N GLU A 320 15.59 17.09 -18.80
CA GLU A 320 14.30 16.73 -19.43
C GLU A 320 13.32 17.90 -19.39
N LYS A 321 13.27 18.65 -18.29
CA LYS A 321 12.42 19.84 -18.14
C LYS A 321 12.90 21.03 -18.97
N GLN A 322 14.21 21.22 -19.15
CA GLN A 322 14.75 22.22 -20.08
C GLN A 322 14.41 21.87 -21.54
N GLN A 323 14.58 20.61 -21.93
CA GLN A 323 14.21 20.12 -23.27
C GLN A 323 12.71 20.33 -23.52
N LEU A 324 11.85 19.92 -22.57
CA LEU A 324 10.40 20.10 -22.66
C LEU A 324 9.98 21.58 -22.77
N VAL A 325 10.72 22.52 -22.18
CA VAL A 325 10.48 23.96 -22.34
C VAL A 325 10.91 24.45 -23.73
N SER A 326 12.05 23.97 -24.23
CA SER A 326 12.53 24.27 -25.60
C SER A 326 11.57 23.75 -26.67
N ASP A 327 11.13 22.49 -26.55
CA ASP A 327 10.23 21.84 -27.49
C ASP A 327 8.87 22.54 -27.53
N ARG A 328 8.32 22.92 -26.36
CA ARG A 328 7.08 23.70 -26.27
C ARG A 328 7.24 25.11 -26.85
N ALA A 329 8.40 25.75 -26.71
CA ALA A 329 8.64 27.05 -27.32
C ALA A 329 8.61 26.97 -28.85
N ALA A 330 9.29 25.97 -29.42
CA ALA A 330 9.27 25.70 -30.86
C ALA A 330 7.88 25.28 -31.36
N GLU A 331 7.12 24.49 -30.59
CA GLU A 331 5.74 24.14 -30.91
C GLU A 331 4.82 25.38 -30.91
N ILE A 332 4.93 26.25 -29.90
CA ILE A 332 4.16 27.50 -29.81
C ILE A 332 4.49 28.43 -30.98
N GLU A 333 5.75 28.57 -31.38
CA GLU A 333 6.14 29.36 -32.55
C GLU A 333 5.56 28.77 -33.84
N ALA A 334 5.69 27.45 -34.04
CA ALA A 334 5.15 26.75 -35.20
C ALA A 334 3.61 26.82 -35.28
N ILE A 335 2.90 26.74 -34.15
CA ILE A 335 1.45 26.92 -34.08
C ILE A 335 1.07 28.37 -34.36
N THR A 336 1.79 29.35 -33.80
CA THR A 336 1.52 30.79 -34.00
C THR A 336 1.65 31.14 -35.49
N LYS A 337 2.74 30.73 -36.13
CA LYS A 337 2.96 30.93 -37.56
C LYS A 337 1.87 30.26 -38.41
N ARG A 338 1.56 28.98 -38.15
CA ARG A 338 0.52 28.23 -38.86
C ARG A 338 -0.87 28.87 -38.70
N ASN A 339 -1.16 29.45 -37.54
CA ASN A 339 -2.42 30.14 -37.28
C ASN A 339 -2.48 31.47 -38.05
N GLN A 340 -1.41 32.27 -38.06
CA GLN A 340 -1.31 33.50 -38.86
C GLN A 340 -1.44 33.22 -40.36
N GLU A 341 -0.81 32.16 -40.87
CA GLU A 341 -0.93 31.71 -42.27
C GLU A 341 -2.37 31.31 -42.61
N LYS A 342 -3.05 30.56 -41.73
CA LYS A 342 -4.45 30.17 -41.89
C LYS A 342 -5.41 31.36 -41.80
N GLU A 343 -5.19 32.28 -40.87
CA GLU A 343 -6.01 33.49 -40.70
C GLU A 343 -5.88 34.41 -41.92
N ALA A 344 -4.66 34.61 -42.44
CA ALA A 344 -4.43 35.36 -43.67
C ALA A 344 -5.04 34.68 -44.91
N ALA A 345 -5.06 33.34 -44.98
CA ALA A 345 -5.71 32.60 -46.05
C ALA A 345 -7.25 32.71 -45.97
N ALA A 346 -7.83 32.44 -44.80
CA ALA A 346 -9.27 32.54 -44.57
C ALA A 346 -9.80 33.97 -44.78
N ARG A 347 -9.02 34.99 -44.40
CA ARG A 347 -9.36 36.39 -44.68
C ARG A 347 -9.43 36.68 -46.18
N LYS A 348 -8.44 36.24 -46.97
CA LYS A 348 -8.46 36.40 -48.44
C LYS A 348 -9.62 35.65 -49.09
N GLU A 349 -9.95 34.46 -48.60
CA GLU A 349 -11.10 33.67 -49.05
C GLU A 349 -12.41 34.41 -48.78
N ASN A 350 -12.62 34.93 -47.57
CA ASN A 350 -13.80 35.72 -47.21
C ASN A 350 -13.89 37.02 -48.02
N GLU A 351 -12.78 37.76 -48.19
CA GLU A 351 -12.74 38.99 -49.01
C GLU A 351 -13.14 38.72 -50.49
N VAL A 352 -12.84 37.53 -51.03
CA VAL A 352 -13.30 37.09 -52.35
C VAL A 352 -14.78 36.70 -52.36
N ILE A 353 -15.25 35.96 -51.34
CA ILE A 353 -16.64 35.52 -51.20
C ILE A 353 -17.58 36.73 -51.02
N ASP A 354 -17.24 37.69 -50.18
CA ASP A 354 -18.04 38.90 -49.98
C ASP A 354 -18.09 39.74 -51.26
N ALA A 355 -16.94 39.95 -51.92
CA ALA A 355 -16.86 40.68 -53.19
C ALA A 355 -17.57 39.96 -54.37
N TYR A 356 -17.83 38.65 -54.25
CA TYR A 356 -18.67 37.88 -55.16
C TYR A 356 -20.15 38.07 -54.81
N ASN A 357 -20.53 37.85 -53.55
CA ASN A 357 -21.89 37.94 -53.05
C ASN A 357 -22.50 39.34 -53.28
N THR A 358 -21.72 40.41 -53.08
CA THR A 358 -22.16 41.78 -53.40
C THR A 358 -22.55 41.93 -54.87
N LYS A 359 -21.75 41.39 -55.80
CA LYS A 359 -22.00 41.52 -57.25
C LYS A 359 -23.21 40.72 -57.72
N GLU A 360 -23.40 39.51 -57.21
CA GLU A 360 -24.60 38.72 -57.54
C GLU A 360 -25.87 39.28 -56.89
N MET A 361 -25.78 39.89 -55.69
CA MET A 361 -26.91 40.63 -55.10
C MET A 361 -27.25 41.89 -55.90
N GLU A 362 -26.26 42.69 -56.32
CA GLU A 362 -26.48 43.82 -57.22
C GLU A 362 -27.11 43.38 -58.55
N ARG A 363 -26.67 42.24 -59.09
CA ARG A 363 -27.25 41.67 -60.31
C ARG A 363 -28.71 41.25 -60.08
N TYR A 364 -28.99 40.47 -59.05
CA TYR A 364 -30.35 40.04 -58.72
C TYR A 364 -31.32 41.22 -58.63
N GLN A 365 -30.93 42.33 -57.99
CA GLN A 365 -31.77 43.52 -57.88
C GLN A 365 -32.01 44.23 -59.23
N ARG A 366 -31.04 44.23 -60.16
CA ARG A 366 -31.24 44.73 -61.53
C ARG A 366 -32.18 43.85 -62.33
N ASP A 367 -31.90 42.55 -62.38
CA ASP A 367 -32.66 41.58 -63.18
C ASP A 367 -34.13 41.52 -62.67
N LEU A 368 -34.36 41.60 -61.36
CA LEU A 368 -35.68 41.73 -60.74
C LEU A 368 -36.41 43.02 -61.13
N ALA A 369 -35.69 44.15 -61.16
CA ALA A 369 -36.26 45.44 -61.54
C ALA A 369 -36.62 45.51 -63.03
N GLU A 370 -35.89 44.81 -63.92
CA GLU A 370 -36.23 44.73 -65.34
C GLU A 370 -37.49 43.89 -65.59
N ILE A 371 -37.61 42.71 -64.97
CA ILE A 371 -38.83 41.87 -65.06
C ILE A 371 -40.06 42.63 -64.56
N SER A 372 -39.90 43.40 -63.47
CA SER A 372 -40.99 44.16 -62.82
C SER A 372 -41.59 45.29 -63.68
N LYS A 373 -41.02 45.61 -64.85
CA LYS A 373 -41.56 46.62 -65.77
C LYS A 373 -42.74 46.12 -66.60
N GLY A 374 -42.90 44.82 -66.78
CA GLY A 374 -43.92 44.25 -67.67
C GLY A 374 -43.63 44.42 -69.18
N GLU A 375 -42.37 44.63 -69.57
CA GLU A 375 -41.96 44.74 -70.98
C GLU A 375 -42.30 43.47 -71.78
N GLU A 376 -42.48 43.61 -73.10
CA GLU A 376 -42.84 42.50 -73.99
C GLU A 376 -41.73 41.43 -74.08
N GLY A 377 -42.10 40.16 -74.10
CA GLY A 377 -41.17 39.02 -74.05
C GLY A 377 -40.61 38.69 -72.66
N TYR A 378 -40.82 39.55 -71.65
CA TYR A 378 -40.52 39.20 -70.26
C TYR A 378 -41.64 38.36 -69.63
N ILE A 379 -41.25 37.56 -68.65
CA ILE A 379 -42.17 36.76 -67.84
C ILE A 379 -42.98 37.63 -66.87
N SER A 380 -44.22 37.25 -66.57
CA SER A 380 -45.16 38.08 -65.77
C SER A 380 -44.82 38.18 -64.28
N GLU A 381 -43.92 37.34 -63.77
CA GLU A 381 -43.41 37.38 -62.39
C GLU A 381 -41.96 36.89 -62.34
N ALA A 382 -41.14 37.44 -61.46
CA ALA A 382 -39.72 37.07 -61.36
C ALA A 382 -39.55 35.67 -60.76
N LEU A 383 -38.87 34.79 -61.50
CA LEU A 383 -38.66 33.39 -61.13
C LEU A 383 -37.19 33.09 -60.82
N ALA A 384 -36.98 32.10 -59.94
CA ALA A 384 -35.71 31.45 -59.71
C ALA A 384 -35.63 30.14 -60.54
N GLN A 385 -34.70 30.07 -61.49
CA GLN A 385 -34.41 28.83 -62.23
C GLN A 385 -33.27 28.08 -61.54
N ALA A 386 -33.60 27.11 -60.69
CA ALA A 386 -32.60 26.17 -60.19
C ALA A 386 -32.30 25.08 -61.25
N LEU A 387 -33.31 24.63 -61.99
CA LEU A 387 -33.20 23.62 -63.06
C LEU A 387 -32.84 24.26 -64.41
N ASN A 388 -31.61 24.09 -64.86
CA ASN A 388 -31.14 24.54 -66.18
C ASN A 388 -31.11 23.37 -67.17
N LEU A 389 -31.91 23.49 -68.23
CA LEU A 389 -31.97 22.60 -69.40
C LEU A 389 -31.81 23.41 -70.71
N ASN A 390 -31.26 24.63 -70.64
CA ASN A 390 -31.34 25.65 -71.69
C ASN A 390 -30.30 25.46 -72.83
N ASN A 391 -29.58 24.34 -72.84
CA ASN A 391 -28.69 23.91 -73.92
C ASN A 391 -28.95 22.41 -74.11
N GLY A 392 -29.08 21.96 -75.36
CA GLY A 392 -29.36 20.56 -75.69
C GLY A 392 -28.29 19.59 -75.20
N GLU A 393 -28.65 18.31 -75.22
CA GLU A 393 -27.84 17.17 -74.84
C GLU A 393 -27.79 16.13 -76.00
N PRO A 394 -27.39 16.49 -77.24
CA PRO A 394 -27.45 15.58 -78.40
C PRO A 394 -26.52 14.37 -78.29
N GLN A 395 -25.57 14.39 -77.35
CA GLN A 395 -24.72 13.26 -76.97
C GLN A 395 -25.35 12.32 -75.92
N ALA A 396 -26.56 12.61 -75.43
CA ALA A 396 -27.22 11.83 -74.40
C ALA A 396 -27.58 10.41 -74.90
N GLN A 397 -27.56 9.46 -73.98
CA GLN A 397 -27.90 8.06 -74.24
C GLN A 397 -29.27 7.75 -73.63
N HIS A 398 -30.29 7.61 -74.48
CA HIS A 398 -31.60 7.13 -74.06
C HIS A 398 -31.67 5.60 -73.99
N GLY A 399 -32.38 5.08 -72.99
CA GLY A 399 -32.70 3.66 -72.84
C GLY A 399 -34.18 3.49 -72.51
N ALA A 400 -34.84 2.55 -73.17
CA ALA A 400 -36.25 2.24 -72.91
C ALA A 400 -36.38 1.33 -71.69
N ILE A 401 -37.36 1.61 -70.83
CA ILE A 401 -37.59 0.88 -69.57
C ILE A 401 -38.81 -0.05 -69.69
N THR A 402 -39.95 0.43 -70.22
CA THR A 402 -41.18 -0.38 -70.29
C THR A 402 -41.08 -1.50 -71.34
N ARG A 403 -40.67 -1.15 -72.56
CA ARG A 403 -40.38 -2.09 -73.66
C ARG A 403 -39.45 -1.45 -74.68
N ASN A 404 -38.72 -2.28 -75.41
CA ASN A 404 -37.89 -1.82 -76.52
C ASN A 404 -38.72 -1.14 -77.62
N PRO A 405 -38.14 -0.20 -78.38
CA PRO A 405 -38.76 0.32 -79.59
C PRO A 405 -38.92 -0.76 -80.67
N ASN A 406 -39.84 -0.52 -81.60
CA ASN A 406 -40.00 -1.34 -82.78
C ASN A 406 -38.83 -1.18 -83.75
N GLN A 407 -38.28 0.04 -83.88
CA GLN A 407 -37.14 0.37 -84.74
C GLN A 407 -36.27 1.44 -84.07
N ILE A 408 -34.98 1.51 -84.46
CA ILE A 408 -34.09 2.62 -84.10
C ILE A 408 -33.60 3.23 -85.41
N ILE A 409 -33.78 4.54 -85.57
CA ILE A 409 -33.37 5.30 -86.76
C ILE A 409 -32.42 6.44 -86.37
N SER A 410 -31.79 7.07 -87.36
CA SER A 410 -30.83 8.18 -87.18
C SER A 410 -31.26 9.44 -87.93
N THR A 411 -30.58 10.56 -87.66
CA THR A 411 -30.75 11.80 -88.42
C THR A 411 -30.57 11.55 -89.92
N GLY A 412 -31.41 12.17 -90.75
CA GLY A 412 -31.46 11.94 -92.19
C GLY A 412 -32.39 10.82 -92.65
N ASP A 413 -32.97 10.03 -91.74
CA ASP A 413 -34.01 9.06 -92.10
C ASP A 413 -35.27 9.78 -92.64
N ALA A 414 -35.82 9.24 -93.73
CA ALA A 414 -36.95 9.84 -94.43
C ALA A 414 -38.22 9.95 -93.56
N MET A 415 -38.39 9.06 -92.57
CA MET A 415 -39.54 9.08 -91.65
C MET A 415 -39.52 10.30 -90.72
N LEU A 416 -38.37 10.95 -90.50
CA LEU A 416 -38.26 12.19 -89.72
C LEU A 416 -38.71 13.44 -90.52
N GLY A 417 -38.79 13.35 -91.85
CA GLY A 417 -39.26 14.45 -92.71
C GLY A 417 -38.59 15.80 -92.40
N GLY A 418 -39.40 16.79 -92.01
CA GLY A 418 -38.92 18.13 -91.63
C GLY A 418 -38.09 18.17 -90.34
N TYR A 419 -38.39 17.28 -89.37
CA TYR A 419 -37.73 17.26 -88.05
C TYR A 419 -36.21 17.00 -88.17
N SER A 420 -35.79 16.24 -89.19
CA SER A 420 -34.36 15.99 -89.48
C SER A 420 -33.54 17.24 -89.86
N ARG A 421 -34.14 18.44 -89.89
CA ARG A 421 -33.45 19.72 -90.12
C ARG A 421 -33.44 20.66 -88.91
N ILE A 422 -34.15 20.30 -87.84
CA ILE A 422 -34.36 21.14 -86.65
C ILE A 422 -34.07 20.43 -85.33
N LEU A 423 -33.88 19.11 -85.36
CA LEU A 423 -33.42 18.31 -84.21
C LEU A 423 -31.92 18.00 -84.35
N ASP A 424 -31.17 18.23 -83.28
CA ASP A 424 -29.75 17.92 -83.12
C ASP A 424 -29.53 16.46 -82.68
N SER A 425 -30.58 15.71 -82.30
CA SER A 425 -30.48 14.27 -82.00
C SER A 425 -29.90 13.43 -83.14
N THR A 426 -29.10 12.45 -82.76
CA THR A 426 -28.38 11.51 -83.64
C THR A 426 -29.05 10.12 -83.73
N GLY A 427 -29.91 9.77 -82.77
CA GLY A 427 -30.66 8.53 -82.71
C GLY A 427 -32.08 8.72 -82.20
N PHE A 428 -33.01 7.92 -82.71
CA PHE A 428 -34.44 8.03 -82.42
C PHE A 428 -35.06 6.65 -82.22
N PHE A 429 -35.82 6.49 -81.14
CA PHE A 429 -36.59 5.27 -80.84
C PHE A 429 -37.99 5.37 -81.46
N VAL A 430 -38.34 4.44 -82.35
CA VAL A 430 -39.63 4.41 -83.05
C VAL A 430 -40.52 3.33 -82.46
N TYR A 431 -41.76 3.71 -82.12
CA TYR A 431 -42.82 2.82 -81.68
C TYR A 431 -43.96 2.89 -82.70
N ASP A 432 -44.16 1.81 -83.45
CA ASP A 432 -45.13 1.77 -84.57
C ASP A 432 -46.59 1.79 -84.10
N SER A 433 -46.82 1.38 -82.86
CA SER A 433 -48.09 1.49 -82.15
C SER A 433 -47.79 1.80 -80.69
N PHE A 434 -48.22 2.98 -80.24
CA PHE A 434 -48.21 3.45 -78.85
C PHE A 434 -49.67 3.69 -78.45
N LYS A 435 -50.24 2.78 -77.64
CA LYS A 435 -51.68 2.66 -77.44
C LYS A 435 -52.23 3.66 -76.43
N THR A 436 -53.49 4.07 -76.61
CA THR A 436 -54.24 4.83 -75.59
C THR A 436 -54.24 4.06 -74.25
N GLY A 437 -53.78 4.71 -73.18
CA GLY A 437 -53.55 4.13 -71.86
C GLY A 437 -52.17 3.49 -71.64
N GLU A 438 -51.35 3.32 -72.69
CA GLU A 438 -49.98 2.82 -72.57
C GLU A 438 -49.05 3.89 -71.97
N THR A 439 -48.08 3.47 -71.16
CA THR A 439 -46.99 4.33 -70.65
C THR A 439 -45.63 3.77 -71.02
N LEU A 440 -44.88 4.53 -71.83
CA LEU A 440 -43.50 4.22 -72.20
C LEU A 440 -42.55 5.06 -71.33
N SER A 441 -41.77 4.37 -70.50
CA SER A 441 -40.76 4.98 -69.64
C SER A 441 -39.39 4.94 -70.27
N PHE A 442 -38.66 6.05 -70.20
CA PHE A 442 -37.33 6.27 -70.80
C PHE A 442 -36.35 6.77 -69.75
N ASN A 443 -35.08 6.40 -69.88
CA ASN A 443 -33.97 6.80 -69.01
C ASN A 443 -32.80 7.35 -69.84
N TYR A 444 -32.53 8.65 -69.69
CA TYR A 444 -31.49 9.40 -70.39
C TYR A 444 -30.25 9.56 -69.50
N GLN A 445 -29.07 9.27 -70.04
CA GLN A 445 -27.76 9.37 -69.38
C GLN A 445 -26.75 10.10 -70.29
N ASN A 446 -25.50 10.23 -69.85
CA ASN A 446 -24.45 11.01 -70.54
C ASN A 446 -24.82 12.49 -70.74
N LEU A 447 -25.56 13.05 -69.77
CA LEU A 447 -25.93 14.46 -69.71
C LEU A 447 -24.71 15.30 -69.33
N GLN A 448 -24.41 16.32 -70.14
CA GLN A 448 -23.23 17.17 -70.02
C GLN A 448 -23.59 18.62 -69.64
N ASN A 449 -24.77 19.10 -70.04
CA ASN A 449 -25.22 20.48 -69.90
C ASN A 449 -26.28 20.70 -68.80
N ALA A 450 -27.10 19.69 -68.49
CA ALA A 450 -28.19 19.77 -67.52
C ALA A 450 -27.68 20.01 -66.07
N ARG A 451 -28.24 21.00 -65.38
CA ARG A 451 -27.87 21.36 -63.98
C ARG A 451 -29.08 21.59 -63.08
N PHE A 452 -28.92 21.33 -61.79
CA PHE A 452 -29.84 21.78 -60.72
C PHE A 452 -29.06 22.48 -59.60
N ASP A 453 -29.34 23.76 -59.31
CA ASP A 453 -28.59 24.62 -58.38
C ASP A 453 -27.06 24.55 -58.61
N GLY A 454 -26.66 24.56 -59.88
CA GLY A 454 -25.27 24.44 -60.33
C GLY A 454 -24.69 23.01 -60.26
N LYS A 455 -25.26 22.09 -59.49
CA LYS A 455 -24.87 20.66 -59.49
C LYS A 455 -25.25 20.00 -60.82
N LYS A 456 -24.49 19.01 -61.27
CA LYS A 456 -24.77 18.26 -62.49
C LYS A 456 -25.89 17.24 -62.31
N ILE A 457 -26.83 17.27 -63.24
CA ILE A 457 -27.82 16.21 -63.42
C ILE A 457 -27.13 15.13 -64.24
N SER A 458 -27.01 13.93 -63.69
CA SER A 458 -26.37 12.78 -64.34
C SER A 458 -27.32 12.03 -65.26
N ARG A 459 -28.62 12.04 -64.90
CA ARG A 459 -29.64 11.15 -65.44
C ARG A 459 -31.03 11.78 -65.33
N VAL A 460 -31.88 11.52 -66.33
CA VAL A 460 -33.28 11.95 -66.37
C VAL A 460 -34.16 10.77 -66.74
N THR A 461 -35.36 10.67 -66.16
CA THR A 461 -36.37 9.69 -66.62
C THR A 461 -37.65 10.40 -67.01
N TYR A 462 -38.21 10.04 -68.17
CA TYR A 462 -39.53 10.47 -68.64
C TYR A 462 -40.45 9.26 -68.74
N ASP A 463 -41.57 9.29 -68.02
CA ASP A 463 -42.69 8.39 -68.28
C ASP A 463 -43.67 9.13 -69.21
N ILE A 464 -43.86 8.64 -70.44
CA ILE A 464 -44.77 9.23 -71.42
C ILE A 464 -46.01 8.32 -71.51
N THR A 465 -47.19 8.85 -71.20
CA THR A 465 -48.48 8.16 -71.29
C THR A 465 -49.32 8.73 -72.43
N ASN A 466 -49.78 7.89 -73.37
CA ASN A 466 -50.83 8.27 -74.33
C ASN A 466 -52.17 8.28 -73.58
N LEU A 467 -52.78 9.46 -73.45
CA LEU A 467 -54.09 9.62 -72.81
C LEU A 467 -55.24 9.56 -73.82
N VAL A 468 -55.03 10.07 -75.03
CA VAL A 468 -56.00 10.16 -76.12
C VAL A 468 -55.27 9.99 -77.45
N SER A 469 -55.81 9.15 -78.34
CA SER A 469 -55.39 9.03 -79.75
C SER A 469 -56.45 9.67 -80.67
N PRO A 470 -56.09 10.06 -81.91
CA PRO A 470 -57.00 10.68 -82.89
C PRO A 470 -58.31 9.91 -83.12
N ALA A 471 -59.34 10.62 -83.58
CA ALA A 471 -60.69 10.05 -83.71
C ALA A 471 -60.71 8.77 -84.57
N GLY A 472 -61.31 7.70 -84.03
CA GLY A 472 -61.35 6.38 -84.69
C GLY A 472 -60.10 5.53 -84.55
N THR A 473 -59.08 5.95 -83.78
CA THR A 473 -57.85 5.19 -83.53
C THR A 473 -57.67 4.82 -82.05
N ASP A 474 -56.95 3.72 -81.77
CA ASP A 474 -56.57 3.30 -80.40
C ASP A 474 -55.06 3.46 -80.11
N ALA A 475 -54.29 3.96 -81.08
CA ALA A 475 -52.84 4.09 -81.00
C ALA A 475 -52.30 5.15 -81.98
N VAL A 476 -51.09 5.62 -81.71
CA VAL A 476 -50.31 6.53 -82.57
C VAL A 476 -48.93 5.93 -82.87
N LYS A 477 -48.21 6.45 -83.87
CA LYS A 477 -46.76 6.19 -84.01
C LYS A 477 -46.00 7.23 -83.20
N LEU A 478 -45.16 6.80 -82.27
CA LEU A 478 -44.31 7.67 -81.44
C LEU A 478 -42.85 7.58 -81.89
N VAL A 479 -42.16 8.71 -81.96
CA VAL A 479 -40.71 8.79 -82.15
C VAL A 479 -40.10 9.59 -81.01
N VAL A 480 -39.09 9.02 -80.35
CA VAL A 480 -38.46 9.63 -79.17
C VAL A 480 -36.97 9.92 -79.46
N PRO A 481 -36.53 11.19 -79.49
CA PRO A 481 -35.12 11.57 -79.68
C PRO A 481 -34.19 11.06 -78.57
N ASN A 482 -32.87 11.05 -78.83
CA ASN A 482 -31.87 10.71 -77.81
C ASN A 482 -31.54 11.89 -76.89
N ASP A 483 -31.76 13.12 -77.34
CA ASP A 483 -31.72 14.33 -76.52
C ASP A 483 -33.03 14.50 -75.72
N PRO A 484 -33.00 14.46 -74.36
CA PRO A 484 -34.20 14.69 -73.55
C PRO A 484 -34.76 16.12 -73.66
N THR A 485 -34.03 17.10 -74.19
CA THR A 485 -34.54 18.46 -74.37
C THR A 485 -35.45 18.62 -75.59
N GLU A 486 -35.45 17.64 -76.49
CA GLU A 486 -36.23 17.64 -77.75
C GLU A 486 -37.61 16.97 -77.64
N GLY A 487 -37.96 16.41 -76.48
CA GLY A 487 -39.29 15.87 -76.20
C GLY A 487 -39.60 14.56 -76.93
N PHE A 488 -40.57 14.59 -77.84
CA PHE A 488 -41.01 13.46 -78.68
C PHE A 488 -41.83 13.97 -79.87
N ILE A 489 -41.97 13.14 -80.92
CA ILE A 489 -42.87 13.36 -82.05
C ILE A 489 -43.96 12.30 -82.02
N ALA A 490 -45.23 12.69 -82.14
CA ALA A 490 -46.35 11.77 -82.34
C ALA A 490 -46.97 12.00 -83.72
N TYR A 491 -47.06 10.95 -84.53
CA TYR A 491 -47.66 11.02 -85.87
C TYR A 491 -49.14 10.63 -85.82
N ARG A 492 -49.97 11.48 -86.42
CA ARG A 492 -51.38 11.23 -86.75
C ARG A 492 -51.57 11.13 -88.26
N ASN A 493 -52.74 10.66 -88.67
CA ASN A 493 -53.27 10.90 -90.02
C ASN A 493 -54.06 12.23 -90.03
N ASP A 494 -54.46 12.67 -91.22
CA ASP A 494 -55.47 13.71 -91.41
C ASP A 494 -56.75 13.36 -90.61
N GLY A 495 -57.33 14.34 -89.91
CA GLY A 495 -58.50 14.13 -89.04
C GLY A 495 -59.84 14.56 -89.64
N ASN A 496 -60.75 14.95 -88.74
CA ASN A 496 -62.12 15.35 -89.06
C ASN A 496 -62.43 16.86 -88.96
N GLY A 497 -61.44 17.70 -88.62
CA GLY A 497 -61.59 19.14 -88.42
C GLY A 497 -62.20 19.60 -87.09
N ASP A 498 -62.41 18.72 -86.10
CA ASP A 498 -62.89 19.10 -84.76
C ASP A 498 -61.89 18.73 -83.66
N TRP A 499 -61.02 19.69 -83.31
CA TRP A 499 -60.02 19.58 -82.24
C TRP A 499 -60.56 19.15 -80.87
N ARG A 500 -61.88 19.26 -80.63
CA ARG A 500 -62.49 18.80 -79.37
C ARG A 500 -62.72 17.29 -79.34
N THR A 501 -63.07 16.67 -80.47
CA THR A 501 -63.32 15.23 -80.58
C THR A 501 -62.18 14.46 -81.24
N ASP A 502 -61.44 15.08 -82.14
CA ASP A 502 -60.26 14.52 -82.81
C ASP A 502 -58.98 15.24 -82.38
N LYS A 503 -58.23 14.56 -81.49
CA LYS A 503 -57.00 15.06 -80.91
C LYS A 503 -56.14 13.93 -80.38
N MET A 504 -54.87 14.25 -80.13
CA MET A 504 -53.94 13.43 -79.38
C MET A 504 -53.55 14.15 -78.08
N GLU A 505 -53.42 13.42 -76.98
CA GLU A 505 -52.97 13.96 -75.68
C GLU A 505 -51.95 13.02 -75.03
N PHE A 506 -50.83 13.57 -74.56
CA PHE A 506 -49.71 12.84 -73.96
C PHE A 506 -49.30 13.44 -72.63
N ARG A 507 -49.33 12.65 -71.56
CA ARG A 507 -48.77 13.05 -70.27
C ARG A 507 -47.30 12.69 -70.21
N VAL A 508 -46.45 13.66 -69.87
CA VAL A 508 -45.05 13.44 -69.55
C VAL A 508 -44.84 13.61 -68.05
N VAL A 509 -44.20 12.63 -67.42
CA VAL A 509 -43.77 12.67 -66.00
C VAL A 509 -42.26 12.60 -65.94
N ALA A 510 -41.61 13.70 -65.58
CA ALA A 510 -40.17 13.88 -65.58
C ALA A 510 -39.56 13.84 -64.17
N LYS A 511 -38.45 13.10 -64.01
CA LYS A 511 -37.65 13.02 -62.78
C LYS A 511 -36.18 13.22 -63.13
N TYR A 512 -35.46 14.02 -62.32
CA TYR A 512 -34.08 14.43 -62.56
C TYR A 512 -33.20 13.91 -61.41
N PHE A 513 -31.98 13.43 -61.72
CA PHE A 513 -31.08 12.82 -60.73
C PHE A 513 -29.68 13.42 -60.82
N LEU A 514 -29.05 13.66 -59.66
CA LEU A 514 -27.71 14.25 -59.55
C LEU A 514 -26.60 13.18 -59.71
N GLU A 515 -25.33 13.61 -59.74
CA GLU A 515 -24.18 12.69 -59.84
C GLU A 515 -23.99 11.79 -58.62
N ASP A 516 -24.50 12.17 -57.45
CA ASP A 516 -24.59 11.32 -56.24
C ASP A 516 -25.75 10.30 -56.30
N GLY A 517 -26.52 10.28 -57.40
CA GLY A 517 -27.69 9.42 -57.60
C GLY A 517 -28.97 9.91 -56.93
N THR A 518 -28.93 10.98 -56.12
CA THR A 518 -30.12 11.52 -55.46
C THR A 518 -31.08 12.16 -56.47
N GLN A 519 -32.39 12.07 -56.20
CA GLN A 519 -33.41 12.71 -57.03
C GLN A 519 -33.52 14.20 -56.66
N VAL A 520 -33.50 15.05 -57.68
CA VAL A 520 -33.75 16.50 -57.56
C VAL A 520 -35.07 16.72 -56.85
N THR A 521 -35.05 17.56 -55.81
CA THR A 521 -36.25 18.01 -55.09
C THR A 521 -36.37 19.52 -55.28
N PHE A 522 -37.50 19.94 -55.84
CA PHE A 522 -37.86 21.34 -56.05
C PHE A 522 -38.36 21.95 -54.73
N SER A 523 -38.05 23.24 -54.52
CA SER A 523 -38.53 24.02 -53.39
C SER A 523 -38.93 25.43 -53.85
N LYS A 524 -39.39 26.30 -52.94
CA LYS A 524 -39.66 27.71 -53.27
C LYS A 524 -38.38 28.49 -53.57
N GLU A 525 -37.30 28.11 -52.90
CA GLU A 525 -35.95 28.66 -53.03
C GLU A 525 -35.22 28.06 -54.25
N LYS A 526 -35.59 26.84 -54.64
CA LYS A 526 -35.02 26.12 -55.80
C LYS A 526 -36.12 25.54 -56.71
N PRO A 527 -36.88 26.38 -57.44
CA PRO A 527 -37.94 25.91 -58.31
C PRO A 527 -37.42 25.16 -59.55
N GLY A 528 -38.24 24.21 -60.02
CA GLY A 528 -38.20 23.76 -61.41
C GLY A 528 -38.96 24.75 -62.28
N VAL A 529 -38.31 25.31 -63.30
CA VAL A 529 -38.90 26.25 -64.25
C VAL A 529 -38.88 25.59 -65.63
N PHE A 530 -40.04 25.41 -66.23
CA PHE A 530 -40.23 24.66 -67.48
C PHE A 530 -40.91 25.56 -68.51
N THR A 531 -40.34 25.63 -69.71
CA THR A 531 -40.91 26.41 -70.83
C THR A 531 -41.68 25.47 -71.74
N HIS A 532 -42.88 25.87 -72.13
CA HIS A 532 -43.67 25.27 -73.20
C HIS A 532 -43.68 26.26 -74.36
N SER A 533 -43.07 25.89 -75.47
CA SER A 533 -42.94 26.69 -76.71
C SER A 533 -43.40 25.84 -77.90
N SER A 534 -43.49 26.43 -79.10
CA SER A 534 -44.12 25.76 -80.26
C SER A 534 -45.55 25.30 -79.91
N LEU A 535 -46.36 26.21 -79.36
CA LEU A 535 -47.80 26.00 -79.15
C LEU A 535 -48.56 26.67 -80.28
N ASN A 536 -48.61 25.98 -81.42
CA ASN A 536 -49.09 26.54 -82.67
C ASN A 536 -50.63 26.46 -82.74
N HIS A 537 -51.21 27.44 -83.44
CA HIS A 537 -52.63 27.46 -83.77
C HIS A 537 -52.75 28.01 -85.19
N ASN A 538 -53.27 27.19 -86.09
CA ASN A 538 -53.42 27.49 -87.51
C ASN A 538 -54.60 26.69 -88.09
N ASP A 539 -54.67 26.68 -89.42
CA ASP A 539 -55.64 25.99 -90.25
C ASP A 539 -55.44 24.46 -90.37
N ILE A 540 -54.44 23.87 -89.70
CA ILE A 540 -54.22 22.42 -89.68
C ILE A 540 -54.11 21.83 -88.26
N GLY A 541 -53.92 22.66 -87.22
CA GLY A 541 -53.81 22.17 -85.85
C GLY A 541 -53.88 23.24 -84.76
N LEU A 542 -54.25 22.79 -83.57
CA LEU A 542 -54.25 23.57 -82.33
C LEU A 542 -53.50 22.79 -81.24
N GLU A 543 -52.35 23.30 -80.83
CA GLU A 543 -51.50 22.73 -79.79
C GLU A 543 -51.69 23.42 -78.44
N TYR A 544 -51.56 22.65 -77.37
CA TYR A 544 -51.83 23.11 -76.01
C TYR A 544 -51.09 22.30 -74.95
N VAL A 545 -50.94 22.89 -73.76
CA VAL A 545 -50.52 22.18 -72.54
C VAL A 545 -51.52 22.37 -71.41
N LYS A 546 -51.72 21.33 -70.60
CA LYS A 546 -52.61 21.29 -69.43
C LYS A 546 -52.02 20.38 -68.34
N ASP A 547 -52.76 20.15 -67.25
CA ASP A 547 -52.43 19.22 -66.16
C ASP A 547 -51.00 19.35 -65.59
N THR A 548 -50.42 20.55 -65.61
CA THR A 548 -49.07 20.78 -65.06
C THR A 548 -49.07 20.57 -63.54
N SER A 549 -48.04 19.90 -63.01
CA SER A 549 -47.83 19.79 -61.55
C SER A 549 -47.30 21.08 -60.92
N GLY A 550 -47.05 22.11 -61.75
CA GLY A 550 -46.68 23.45 -61.33
C GLY A 550 -47.79 24.48 -61.49
N LYS A 551 -47.45 25.76 -61.36
CA LYS A 551 -48.30 26.90 -61.73
C LYS A 551 -47.90 27.40 -63.12
N PHE A 552 -48.85 27.66 -64.02
CA PHE A 552 -48.56 28.38 -65.27
C PHE A 552 -48.26 29.86 -65.02
N VAL A 553 -47.30 30.40 -65.78
CA VAL A 553 -46.81 31.78 -65.70
C VAL A 553 -46.75 32.36 -67.12
N ALA A 554 -47.39 33.51 -67.32
CA ALA A 554 -47.49 34.12 -68.64
C ALA A 554 -46.17 34.78 -69.07
N ILE A 555 -45.99 34.92 -70.39
CA ILE A 555 -44.97 35.79 -70.98
C ILE A 555 -45.70 36.96 -71.65
N ASN A 556 -45.27 38.19 -71.35
CA ASN A 556 -45.94 39.40 -71.80
C ASN A 556 -45.91 39.49 -73.34
N GLY A 557 -47.08 39.65 -73.95
CA GLY A 557 -47.22 39.67 -75.41
C GLY A 557 -47.16 38.30 -76.10
N SER A 558 -47.12 37.19 -75.36
CA SER A 558 -47.42 35.85 -75.91
C SER A 558 -48.88 35.76 -76.39
N THR A 559 -49.13 34.93 -77.40
CA THR A 559 -50.48 34.54 -77.82
C THR A 559 -51.08 33.47 -76.91
N VAL A 560 -50.24 32.73 -76.18
CA VAL A 560 -50.63 31.61 -75.31
C VAL A 560 -51.19 32.13 -74.00
N GLN A 561 -52.42 31.73 -73.69
CA GLN A 561 -53.12 32.08 -72.46
C GLN A 561 -53.73 30.84 -71.82
N VAL A 562 -53.79 30.80 -70.50
CA VAL A 562 -54.52 29.75 -69.76
C VAL A 562 -56.01 30.03 -69.87
N THR A 563 -56.75 29.16 -70.56
CA THR A 563 -58.20 29.32 -70.73
C THR A 563 -58.98 28.80 -69.53
N ASN A 564 -60.26 29.17 -69.45
CA ASN A 564 -61.21 28.60 -68.48
C ASN A 564 -61.40 27.07 -68.64
N GLU A 565 -60.97 26.48 -69.75
CA GLU A 565 -60.96 25.03 -69.99
C GLU A 565 -59.74 24.35 -69.30
N GLY A 566 -58.81 25.11 -68.72
CA GLY A 566 -57.57 24.62 -68.10
C GLY A 566 -56.40 24.40 -69.08
N LEU A 567 -56.61 24.71 -70.37
CA LEU A 567 -55.61 24.59 -71.42
C LEU A 567 -54.83 25.90 -71.55
N ALA A 568 -53.50 25.85 -71.54
CA ALA A 568 -52.66 26.95 -72.01
C ALA A 568 -52.44 26.78 -73.53
N ARG A 569 -53.01 27.70 -74.31
CA ARG A 569 -53.00 27.66 -75.79
C ARG A 569 -53.20 29.04 -76.39
N SER A 570 -52.94 29.20 -77.70
CA SER A 570 -53.39 30.40 -78.41
C SER A 570 -54.91 30.41 -78.57
N LEU A 571 -55.51 31.61 -78.53
CA LEU A 571 -56.95 31.82 -78.73
C LEU A 571 -57.35 32.01 -80.20
N GLY A 572 -56.41 32.42 -81.07
CA GLY A 572 -56.60 32.58 -82.51
C GLY A 572 -55.35 32.15 -83.27
N PHE A 573 -55.39 32.15 -84.61
CA PHE A 573 -54.24 31.74 -85.41
C PHE A 573 -53.00 32.60 -85.09
N ASN A 574 -51.85 31.94 -84.98
CA ASN A 574 -50.62 32.56 -84.50
C ASN A 574 -49.42 32.39 -85.46
N ARG A 575 -49.61 32.05 -86.74
CA ARG A 575 -48.49 32.03 -87.72
C ARG A 575 -47.88 33.43 -87.82
N ALA A 576 -46.61 33.55 -88.20
CA ALA A 576 -45.94 34.86 -88.28
C ALA A 576 -46.68 35.89 -89.16
N SER A 577 -47.38 35.43 -90.21
CA SER A 577 -48.28 36.25 -91.04
C SER A 577 -49.49 36.80 -90.27
N ASP A 578 -50.17 35.96 -89.47
CA ASP A 578 -51.37 36.34 -88.72
C ASP A 578 -51.02 37.36 -87.61
N LEU A 579 -49.82 37.22 -87.04
CA LEU A 579 -49.26 38.10 -86.02
C LEU A 579 -48.55 39.35 -86.57
N ASN A 580 -48.48 39.53 -87.90
CA ASN A 580 -47.75 40.61 -88.59
C ASN A 580 -46.27 40.73 -88.16
N LEU A 581 -45.60 39.59 -87.93
CA LEU A 581 -44.20 39.54 -87.52
C LEU A 581 -43.24 39.63 -88.73
N PRO A 582 -42.06 40.25 -88.57
CA PRO A 582 -41.12 40.47 -89.68
C PRO A 582 -40.26 39.24 -90.02
N GLU A 583 -40.33 38.19 -89.21
CA GLU A 583 -39.61 36.92 -89.36
C GLU A 583 -40.39 35.81 -88.64
N GLU A 584 -40.09 34.55 -88.93
CA GLU A 584 -40.77 33.43 -88.28
C GLU A 584 -40.47 33.41 -86.77
N TRP A 585 -41.50 33.21 -85.96
CA TRP A 585 -41.38 33.09 -84.51
C TRP A 585 -41.11 31.65 -84.09
N ASP A 586 -41.67 30.67 -84.80
CA ASP A 586 -41.61 29.25 -84.43
C ASP A 586 -40.28 28.59 -84.83
N THR A 587 -39.20 29.09 -84.24
CA THR A 587 -37.90 28.41 -84.20
C THR A 587 -37.22 28.71 -82.86
N THR A 588 -36.49 27.73 -82.31
CA THR A 588 -35.68 27.85 -81.07
C THR A 588 -34.70 29.03 -81.07
N SER A 589 -34.39 29.58 -82.25
CA SER A 589 -33.44 30.67 -82.46
C SER A 589 -34.10 32.05 -82.62
N SER A 590 -35.42 32.12 -82.83
CA SER A 590 -36.13 33.38 -83.07
C SER A 590 -36.22 34.24 -81.81
N ARG A 591 -36.07 35.57 -81.96
CA ARG A 591 -36.36 36.51 -80.88
C ARG A 591 -37.85 36.61 -80.53
N TYR A 592 -38.71 36.13 -81.42
CA TYR A 592 -40.16 36.10 -81.22
C TYR A 592 -40.67 34.75 -80.70
N ALA A 593 -39.81 33.76 -80.42
CA ALA A 593 -40.22 32.42 -79.97
C ALA A 593 -41.15 32.41 -78.73
N TYR A 594 -41.14 33.47 -77.92
CA TYR A 594 -42.09 33.65 -76.82
C TYR A 594 -43.56 33.82 -77.27
N LYS A 595 -43.82 34.13 -78.55
CA LYS A 595 -45.16 34.39 -79.11
C LYS A 595 -46.07 33.18 -79.04
N GLY A 596 -45.55 31.97 -79.19
CA GLY A 596 -46.27 30.72 -78.94
C GLY A 596 -45.75 29.98 -77.72
N ALA A 597 -45.44 30.70 -76.62
CA ALA A 597 -44.89 30.08 -75.42
C ALA A 597 -45.51 30.56 -74.09
N ILE A 598 -45.43 29.70 -73.08
CA ILE A 598 -45.80 29.93 -71.68
C ILE A 598 -44.83 29.17 -70.75
N VAL A 599 -44.66 29.64 -69.51
CA VAL A 599 -43.80 28.98 -68.51
C VAL A 599 -44.66 28.24 -67.49
N SER A 600 -44.11 27.22 -66.82
CA SER A 600 -44.71 26.63 -65.62
C SER A 600 -43.69 26.34 -64.52
N THR A 601 -44.10 26.42 -63.27
CA THR A 601 -43.22 26.45 -62.09
C THR A 601 -43.57 25.43 -61.02
N VAL A 602 -42.60 24.60 -60.65
CA VAL A 602 -42.72 23.61 -59.57
C VAL A 602 -41.92 24.06 -58.36
N THR A 603 -42.58 24.25 -57.22
CA THR A 603 -41.96 24.76 -55.98
C THR A 603 -41.97 23.74 -54.83
N SER A 604 -42.28 22.48 -55.10
CA SER A 604 -42.31 21.38 -54.13
C SER A 604 -42.27 20.02 -54.84
N GLY A 605 -41.86 18.98 -54.12
CA GLY A 605 -41.78 17.61 -54.65
C GLY A 605 -40.55 17.38 -55.55
N ASN A 606 -40.43 16.17 -56.10
CA ASN A 606 -39.24 15.70 -56.82
C ASN A 606 -39.51 15.32 -58.28
N THR A 607 -40.74 15.54 -58.74
CA THR A 607 -41.27 15.06 -60.02
C THR A 607 -42.05 16.18 -60.69
N TYR A 608 -41.86 16.35 -61.98
CA TYR A 608 -42.64 17.27 -62.82
C TYR A 608 -43.62 16.49 -63.68
N THR A 609 -44.84 16.98 -63.83
CA THR A 609 -45.86 16.42 -64.72
C THR A 609 -46.44 17.51 -65.60
N VAL A 610 -46.75 17.20 -66.85
CA VAL A 610 -47.55 18.04 -67.76
C VAL A 610 -48.25 17.14 -68.80
N THR A 611 -49.41 17.55 -69.29
CA THR A 611 -50.06 16.94 -70.46
C THR A 611 -49.93 17.88 -71.67
N PHE A 612 -49.27 17.42 -72.73
CA PHE A 612 -49.28 18.04 -74.05
C PHE A 612 -50.50 17.55 -74.85
N GLY A 613 -51.01 18.35 -75.78
CA GLY A 613 -52.06 17.91 -76.70
C GLY A 613 -52.07 18.68 -78.01
N GLN A 614 -52.52 18.01 -79.07
CA GLN A 614 -52.70 18.58 -80.40
C GLN A 614 -54.04 18.11 -80.97
N GLY A 615 -54.91 19.05 -81.30
CA GLY A 615 -56.19 18.80 -81.95
C GLY A 615 -56.20 19.20 -83.43
N ASP A 616 -57.07 18.54 -84.19
CA ASP A 616 -57.26 18.72 -85.64
C ASP A 616 -58.11 19.97 -85.94
N MET A 617 -57.73 20.79 -86.94
CA MET A 617 -58.46 22.03 -87.27
C MET A 617 -59.17 21.95 -88.64
N PRO A 618 -60.30 22.67 -88.83
CA PRO A 618 -61.16 22.56 -90.01
C PRO A 618 -60.77 23.47 -91.19
#